data_AF-A0A9P3F345-F1
#
_entry.id   AF-A0A9P3F345-F1
#
_cell.length_a   1.000
_cell.length_b   1.000
_cell.length_c   1.000
_cell.angle_alpha   90.00
_cell.angle_beta   90.00
_cell.angle_gamma   90.00
#
_symmetry.space_group_name_H-M   'P 1'
#
loop_
_entity.id
_entity.type
_entity.pdbx_description
1 polymer ?
#
loop_
_entity_poly.entity_id
_entity_poly.type
_entity_poly.pdbx_seq_one_letter_code
_entity_poly.pdbx_strand_id
1 'polypeptide(L)'
;MAVRSNMKFTTLIIELGGVLINIPQMFPERVTVPIPSFKRLQSTSTWMRYECGEIDEQQCYELLSKQFGLDALALSDAISTCREIIDYDRKLASSIFQMKYKTRGSLRIVAVWNIARTDYDALRQRWGNEFLANFDDIFTSFALGTRMPRLSFYQHALDSTKTDPAKAIFVGRDMQNVVMARSLGMHGILFGSSQALPRNMLNALSDPVIRGNEFLQRNAKKLHPFTDCGTSLRENYVQLLILETTGEEELVTYKQPDYAKERTWNYYIEQPTFTKMNPPNDLDTTSLAIQLLPHEDAMVHSMLDEMLEYLSPDGLIQVLLHRAYVDGTYYYQTAEWFLFYVCRLLKRTCDPDLEERFSSLLKERIQERIGLPGDSLVLGMRLSVCYAMGVDNYQDMERLTGMQCEDGGWEPGYLYSVPIVGKKIFDRGFTTALAIQVIEESRHNHNSMDEKMIRDSLD
;
A
#
# COMPACT_ATOMS: atom_id res chain seq x y z
N MET A 1 -32.78 4.04 -3.47
CA MET A 1 -32.07 3.29 -4.54
C MET A 1 -30.83 2.69 -3.92
N ALA A 2 -30.71 1.35 -3.91
CA ALA A 2 -29.50 0.71 -3.40
C ALA A 2 -28.31 1.10 -4.28
N VAL A 3 -27.30 1.75 -3.71
CA VAL A 3 -26.01 1.93 -4.34
C VAL A 3 -25.48 0.52 -4.63
N ARG A 4 -25.54 0.07 -5.88
CA ARG A 4 -24.84 -1.14 -6.30
C ARG A 4 -23.37 -0.88 -5.98
N SER A 5 -22.79 -1.67 -5.07
CA SER A 5 -21.36 -1.52 -4.77
C SER A 5 -20.60 -1.85 -6.06
N ASN A 6 -19.93 -0.86 -6.63
CA ASN A 6 -19.10 -1.07 -7.82
C ASN A 6 -17.76 -1.65 -7.37
N MET A 7 -17.78 -2.76 -6.61
CA MET A 7 -16.57 -3.41 -6.17
C MET A 7 -15.86 -4.01 -7.38
N LYS A 8 -14.57 -3.68 -7.53
CA LYS A 8 -13.72 -4.23 -8.57
C LYS A 8 -13.66 -5.76 -8.52
N PHE A 9 -13.63 -6.31 -7.31
CA PHE A 9 -13.62 -7.75 -7.08
C PHE A 9 -14.78 -8.17 -6.18
N THR A 10 -15.46 -9.25 -6.56
CA THR A 10 -16.61 -9.81 -5.84
C THR A 10 -16.30 -11.18 -5.24
N THR A 11 -15.19 -11.80 -5.61
CA THR A 11 -14.80 -13.12 -5.12
C THR A 11 -13.33 -13.13 -4.68
N LEU A 12 -13.07 -13.63 -3.48
CA LEU A 12 -11.74 -13.99 -2.99
C LEU A 12 -11.63 -15.52 -3.01
N ILE A 13 -10.71 -16.06 -3.81
CA ILE A 13 -10.30 -17.47 -3.77
C ILE A 13 -8.99 -17.54 -2.98
N ILE A 14 -9.00 -18.23 -1.85
CA ILE A 14 -7.85 -18.30 -0.94
C ILE A 14 -7.38 -19.74 -0.75
N GLU A 15 -6.10 -19.97 -1.02
CA GLU A 15 -5.44 -21.22 -0.66
C GLU A 15 -5.42 -21.37 0.86
N LEU A 16 -5.79 -22.54 1.39
CA LEU A 16 -5.73 -22.78 2.84
C LEU A 16 -4.33 -23.18 3.28
N GLY A 17 -3.75 -24.19 2.61
CA GLY A 17 -2.47 -24.78 2.97
C GLY A 17 -1.29 -23.81 2.86
N GLY A 18 -0.70 -23.44 3.98
CA GLY A 18 0.45 -22.53 4.05
C GLY A 18 0.13 -21.05 3.84
N VAL A 19 -1.15 -20.68 3.80
CA VAL A 19 -1.61 -19.28 3.89
C VAL A 19 -2.41 -19.10 5.17
N LEU A 20 -3.60 -19.73 5.29
CA LEU A 20 -4.40 -19.71 6.51
C LEU A 20 -4.03 -20.82 7.48
N ILE A 21 -3.54 -21.95 6.97
CA ILE A 21 -3.17 -23.13 7.74
C ILE A 21 -1.65 -23.23 7.80
N ASN A 22 -1.11 -23.25 9.02
CA ASN A 22 0.32 -23.39 9.25
C ASN A 22 0.72 -24.84 9.03
N ILE A 23 1.41 -25.10 7.92
CA ILE A 23 1.97 -26.42 7.61
C ILE A 23 3.42 -26.45 8.12
N PRO A 24 3.77 -27.37 9.03
CA PRO A 24 5.13 -27.47 9.54
C PRO A 24 6.10 -27.83 8.41
N GLN A 25 7.25 -27.16 8.34
CA GLN A 25 8.27 -27.48 7.35
C GLN A 25 9.00 -28.78 7.69
N MET A 26 9.23 -29.00 8.98
CA MET A 26 9.91 -30.16 9.54
C MET A 26 8.99 -30.91 10.49
N PHE A 27 9.23 -32.20 10.66
CA PHE A 27 8.54 -32.98 11.67
C PHE A 27 8.94 -32.51 13.08
N PRO A 28 8.05 -32.57 14.07
CA PRO A 28 8.36 -32.26 15.47
C PRO A 28 9.50 -33.11 16.03
N GLU A 29 10.22 -32.59 17.03
CA GLU A 29 11.35 -33.30 17.69
C GLU A 29 10.97 -34.68 18.28
N ARG A 30 9.69 -34.88 18.62
CA ARG A 30 9.15 -36.17 19.07
C ARG A 30 9.19 -37.27 17.99
N VAL A 31 9.39 -36.91 16.72
CA VAL A 31 9.67 -37.84 15.63
C VAL A 31 11.18 -38.11 15.60
N THR A 32 11.60 -39.23 16.17
CA THR A 32 13.02 -39.59 16.35
C THR A 32 13.64 -40.28 15.13
N VAL A 33 12.82 -40.68 14.17
CA VAL A 33 13.26 -41.38 12.95
C VAL A 33 13.60 -40.35 11.87
N PRO A 34 14.71 -40.51 11.11
CA PRO A 34 15.04 -39.63 9.99
C PRO A 34 14.01 -39.75 8.87
N ILE A 35 13.07 -38.81 8.80
CA ILE A 35 12.04 -38.75 7.75
C ILE A 35 12.31 -37.50 6.90
N PRO A 36 12.21 -37.59 5.55
CA PRO A 36 12.30 -36.42 4.68
C PRO A 36 11.33 -35.34 5.15
N SER A 37 11.68 -34.06 4.99
CA SER A 37 10.80 -32.97 5.39
C SER A 37 9.39 -33.11 4.80
N PHE A 38 8.38 -32.59 5.50
CA PHE A 38 6.99 -32.67 5.03
C PHE A 38 6.84 -32.07 3.62
N LYS A 39 7.53 -30.93 3.38
CA LYS A 39 7.64 -30.31 2.04
C LYS A 39 8.22 -31.26 0.99
N ARG A 40 9.22 -32.08 1.35
CA ARG A 40 9.83 -33.03 0.41
C ARG A 40 8.84 -34.15 0.06
N LEU A 41 8.10 -34.67 1.02
CA LEU A 41 7.05 -35.67 0.76
C LEU A 41 5.98 -35.11 -0.17
N GLN A 42 5.48 -33.89 0.10
CA GLN A 42 4.47 -33.20 -0.73
C GLN A 42 4.93 -32.92 -2.17
N SER A 43 6.25 -32.90 -2.42
CA SER A 43 6.81 -32.71 -3.77
C SER A 43 6.82 -33.99 -4.63
N THR A 44 6.46 -35.15 -4.08
CA THR A 44 6.48 -36.42 -4.81
C THR A 44 5.18 -36.68 -5.56
N SER A 45 5.26 -37.37 -6.71
CA SER A 45 4.08 -37.82 -7.43
C SER A 45 3.18 -38.72 -6.57
N THR A 46 3.76 -39.53 -5.69
CA THR A 46 3.01 -40.40 -4.78
C THR A 46 2.11 -39.58 -3.85
N TRP A 47 2.65 -38.57 -3.19
CA TRP A 47 1.87 -37.69 -2.31
C TRP A 47 0.81 -36.91 -3.11
N MET A 48 1.15 -36.42 -4.30
CA MET A 48 0.20 -35.71 -5.16
C MET A 48 -1.00 -36.60 -5.57
N ARG A 49 -0.77 -37.89 -5.84
CA ARG A 49 -1.83 -38.86 -6.16
C ARG A 49 -2.72 -39.12 -4.94
N TYR A 50 -2.13 -39.19 -3.75
CA TYR A 50 -2.85 -39.31 -2.49
C TYR A 50 -3.72 -38.07 -2.20
N GLU A 51 -3.18 -36.85 -2.40
CA GLU A 51 -3.95 -35.60 -2.33
C GLU A 51 -5.13 -35.56 -3.30
N CYS A 52 -5.00 -36.16 -4.49
CA CYS A 52 -6.08 -36.26 -5.48
C CYS A 52 -7.06 -37.42 -5.20
N GLY A 53 -6.81 -38.27 -4.20
CA GLY A 53 -7.63 -39.46 -3.92
C GLY A 53 -7.46 -40.60 -4.92
N GLU A 54 -6.37 -40.63 -5.69
CA GLU A 54 -6.06 -41.69 -6.66
C GLU A 54 -5.49 -42.95 -5.97
N ILE A 55 -4.88 -42.79 -4.80
CA ILE A 55 -4.38 -43.85 -3.93
C ILE A 55 -4.80 -43.57 -2.50
N ASP A 56 -4.96 -44.60 -1.68
CA ASP A 56 -5.28 -44.46 -0.27
C ASP A 56 -4.03 -44.17 0.59
N GLU A 57 -4.25 -43.92 1.88
CA GLU A 57 -3.21 -43.57 2.85
C GLU A 57 -2.16 -44.68 3.01
N GLN A 58 -2.61 -45.94 3.09
CA GLN A 58 -1.71 -47.08 3.26
C GLN A 58 -0.81 -47.22 2.03
N GLN A 59 -1.39 -47.19 0.83
CA GLN A 59 -0.65 -47.24 -0.43
C GLN A 59 0.35 -46.10 -0.57
N CYS A 60 -0.05 -44.89 -0.17
CA CYS A 60 0.82 -43.71 -0.18
C CYS A 60 2.06 -43.94 0.69
N TYR A 61 1.87 -44.38 1.93
CA TYR A 61 2.98 -44.59 2.86
C TYR A 61 3.87 -45.75 2.44
N GLU A 62 3.33 -46.87 1.96
CA GLU A 62 4.12 -47.98 1.43
C GLU A 62 5.01 -47.55 0.26
N LEU A 63 4.46 -46.79 -0.69
CA LEU A 63 5.20 -46.30 -1.85
C LEU A 63 6.27 -45.26 -1.46
N LEU A 64 5.97 -44.35 -0.54
CA LEU A 64 6.93 -43.36 -0.05
C LEU A 64 8.04 -44.03 0.76
N SER A 65 7.69 -44.97 1.64
CA SER A 65 8.66 -45.72 2.43
C SER A 65 9.60 -46.51 1.53
N LYS A 66 9.09 -47.15 0.48
CA LYS A 66 9.95 -47.78 -0.54
C LYS A 66 10.83 -46.76 -1.28
N GLN A 67 10.28 -45.61 -1.65
CA GLN A 67 10.99 -44.57 -2.40
C GLN A 67 12.13 -43.94 -1.59
N PHE A 68 11.95 -43.76 -0.29
CA PHE A 68 12.90 -43.08 0.60
C PHE A 68 13.69 -44.05 1.51
N GLY A 69 13.44 -45.35 1.45
CA GLY A 69 14.11 -46.34 2.29
C GLY A 69 13.71 -46.24 3.76
N LEU A 70 12.44 -45.93 4.05
CA LEU A 70 11.91 -45.72 5.40
C LEU A 70 11.04 -46.91 5.85
N ASP A 71 10.78 -46.98 7.14
CA ASP A 71 9.72 -47.83 7.68
C ASP A 71 8.34 -47.16 7.49
N ALA A 72 7.33 -47.93 7.07
CA ALA A 72 5.99 -47.41 6.78
C ALA A 72 5.21 -47.02 8.04
N LEU A 73 5.41 -47.73 9.16
CA LEU A 73 4.78 -47.38 10.43
C LEU A 73 5.39 -46.08 10.98
N ALA A 74 6.71 -45.94 10.91
CA ALA A 74 7.39 -44.70 11.32
C ALA A 74 6.91 -43.48 10.52
N LEU A 75 6.71 -43.63 9.20
CA LEU A 75 6.14 -42.56 8.37
C LEU A 75 4.70 -42.23 8.79
N SER A 76 3.86 -43.25 8.98
CA SER A 76 2.48 -43.08 9.44
C SER A 76 2.41 -42.33 10.77
N ASP A 77 3.22 -42.74 11.76
CA ASP A 77 3.28 -42.11 13.09
C ASP A 77 3.74 -40.65 13.01
N ALA A 78 4.70 -40.36 12.14
CA ALA A 78 5.18 -38.99 11.93
C ALA A 78 4.13 -38.09 11.28
N ILE A 79 3.40 -38.58 10.27
CA ILE A 79 2.30 -37.83 9.65
C ILE A 79 1.16 -37.62 10.65
N SER A 80 0.80 -38.65 11.43
CA SER A 80 -0.19 -38.53 12.53
C SER A 80 0.23 -37.46 13.54
N THR A 81 1.49 -37.49 13.96
CA THR A 81 2.11 -36.47 14.81
C THR A 81 2.03 -35.07 14.21
N CYS A 82 2.20 -34.92 12.90
CA CYS A 82 2.03 -33.65 12.20
C CYS A 82 0.56 -33.19 12.20
N ARG A 83 -0.40 -34.11 11.98
CA ARG A 83 -1.83 -33.79 12.02
C ARG A 83 -2.19 -33.11 13.32
N GLU A 84 -1.66 -33.58 14.45
CA GLU A 84 -1.91 -33.03 15.80
C GLU A 84 -1.44 -31.59 16.02
N ILE A 85 -0.45 -31.10 15.25
CA ILE A 85 0.14 -29.77 15.45
C ILE A 85 -0.24 -28.74 14.38
N ILE A 86 -0.72 -29.19 13.21
CA ILE A 86 -1.19 -28.28 12.16
C ILE A 86 -2.35 -27.46 12.73
N ASP A 87 -2.27 -26.13 12.70
CA ASP A 87 -3.38 -25.27 13.12
C ASP A 87 -3.53 -24.09 12.15
N TYR A 88 -4.69 -23.43 12.18
CA TYR A 88 -4.92 -22.25 11.35
C TYR A 88 -4.66 -20.94 12.11
N ASP A 89 -4.22 -19.91 11.40
CA ASP A 89 -4.03 -18.58 11.95
C ASP A 89 -5.39 -17.90 12.19
N ARG A 90 -5.87 -17.98 13.43
CA ARG A 90 -7.15 -17.39 13.86
C ARG A 90 -7.22 -15.89 13.65
N LYS A 91 -6.10 -15.16 13.80
CA LYS A 91 -6.07 -13.70 13.64
C LYS A 91 -6.21 -13.33 12.17
N LEU A 92 -5.47 -14.02 11.31
CA LEU A 92 -5.55 -13.82 9.87
C LEU A 92 -6.93 -14.20 9.32
N ALA A 93 -7.45 -15.38 9.71
CA ALA A 93 -8.77 -15.83 9.33
C ALA A 93 -9.86 -14.83 9.74
N SER A 94 -9.84 -14.37 11.00
CA SER A 94 -10.76 -13.34 11.50
C SER A 94 -10.69 -12.06 10.68
N SER A 95 -9.48 -11.58 10.36
CA SER A 95 -9.28 -10.36 9.56
C SER A 95 -9.88 -10.49 8.16
N ILE A 96 -9.74 -11.65 7.52
CA ILE A 96 -10.31 -11.92 6.19
C ILE A 96 -11.83 -12.03 6.24
N PHE A 97 -12.40 -12.75 7.22
CA PHE A 97 -13.85 -12.87 7.35
C PHE A 97 -14.53 -11.56 7.75
N GLN A 98 -13.85 -10.67 8.48
CA GLN A 98 -14.32 -9.32 8.73
C GLN A 98 -14.52 -8.52 7.44
N MET A 99 -13.72 -8.75 6.38
CA MET A 99 -13.93 -8.09 5.09
C MET A 99 -15.23 -8.54 4.41
N LYS A 100 -15.56 -9.84 4.47
CA LYS A 100 -16.86 -10.37 4.02
C LYS A 100 -18.03 -9.76 4.79
N TYR A 101 -17.89 -9.57 6.09
CA TYR A 101 -18.91 -8.89 6.89
C TYR A 101 -19.08 -7.41 6.51
N LYS A 102 -17.97 -6.66 6.39
CA LYS A 102 -17.98 -5.23 6.00
C LYS A 102 -18.60 -5.00 4.63
N THR A 103 -18.42 -5.92 3.70
CA THR A 103 -19.03 -5.88 2.36
C THR A 103 -20.49 -6.36 2.32
N ARG A 104 -21.08 -6.69 3.49
CA ARG A 104 -22.47 -7.14 3.66
C ARG A 104 -22.83 -8.31 2.74
N GLY A 105 -21.89 -9.24 2.55
CA GLY A 105 -22.06 -10.41 1.69
C GLY A 105 -21.83 -10.18 0.20
N SER A 106 -21.43 -8.97 -0.21
CA SER A 106 -21.08 -8.68 -1.63
C SER A 106 -19.75 -9.33 -2.04
N LEU A 107 -18.88 -9.64 -1.07
CA LEU A 107 -17.64 -10.41 -1.26
C LEU A 107 -17.88 -11.86 -0.87
N ARG A 108 -17.73 -12.78 -1.83
CA ARG A 108 -17.67 -14.22 -1.57
C ARG A 108 -16.24 -14.63 -1.24
N ILE A 109 -16.07 -15.54 -0.29
CA ILE A 109 -14.78 -16.12 0.09
C ILE A 109 -14.83 -17.62 -0.14
N VAL A 110 -14.05 -18.08 -1.11
CA VAL A 110 -13.93 -19.47 -1.55
C VAL A 110 -12.59 -20.03 -1.08
N ALA A 111 -12.62 -21.15 -0.37
CA ALA A 111 -11.42 -21.86 0.01
C ALA A 111 -10.98 -22.86 -1.06
N VAL A 112 -9.68 -22.94 -1.30
CA VAL A 112 -9.08 -24.00 -2.12
C VAL A 112 -7.95 -24.68 -1.36
N TRP A 113 -7.84 -26.00 -1.50
CA TRP A 113 -6.88 -26.76 -0.70
C TRP A 113 -6.41 -28.04 -1.37
N ASN A 114 -5.10 -28.15 -1.60
CA ASN A 114 -4.47 -29.44 -1.85
C ASN A 114 -4.36 -30.21 -0.53
N ILE A 115 -5.17 -31.24 -0.37
CA ILE A 115 -5.24 -32.08 0.83
C ILE A 115 -5.85 -33.44 0.49
N ALA A 116 -5.41 -34.50 1.16
CA ALA A 116 -6.02 -35.82 1.08
C ALA A 116 -7.25 -35.95 2.01
N ARG A 117 -8.16 -36.88 1.69
CA ARG A 117 -9.42 -37.04 2.44
C ARG A 117 -9.21 -37.30 3.93
N THR A 118 -8.32 -38.21 4.30
CA THR A 118 -8.08 -38.59 5.70
C THR A 118 -7.48 -37.45 6.53
N ASP A 119 -6.58 -36.65 5.93
CA ASP A 119 -6.05 -35.45 6.57
C ASP A 119 -7.16 -34.41 6.79
N TYR A 120 -8.00 -34.17 5.77
CA TYR A 120 -9.10 -33.22 5.87
C TYR A 120 -10.09 -33.59 6.97
N ASP A 121 -10.49 -34.86 7.02
CA ASP A 121 -11.44 -35.37 8.00
C ASP A 121 -10.87 -35.26 9.43
N ALA A 122 -9.59 -35.61 9.64
CA ALA A 122 -8.93 -35.49 10.93
C ALA A 122 -8.84 -34.03 11.41
N LEU A 123 -8.43 -33.11 10.53
CA LEU A 123 -8.32 -31.69 10.86
C LEU A 123 -9.68 -31.06 11.14
N ARG A 124 -10.70 -31.39 10.34
CA ARG A 124 -12.09 -30.96 10.56
C ARG A 124 -12.66 -31.49 11.87
N GLN A 125 -12.42 -32.74 12.21
CA GLN A 125 -12.86 -33.31 13.48
C GLN A 125 -12.24 -32.58 14.67
N ARG A 126 -10.95 -32.24 14.60
CA ARG A 126 -10.25 -31.56 15.70
C ARG A 126 -10.63 -30.08 15.81
N TRP A 127 -10.73 -29.35 14.69
CA TRP A 127 -11.05 -27.92 14.69
C TRP A 127 -12.54 -27.63 14.88
N GLY A 128 -13.39 -28.62 14.65
CA GLY A 128 -14.83 -28.42 14.52
C GLY A 128 -15.20 -27.77 13.19
N ASN A 129 -16.47 -27.39 13.05
CA ASN A 129 -17.00 -26.85 11.81
C ASN A 129 -16.89 -25.32 11.69
N GLU A 130 -16.63 -24.58 12.78
CA GLU A 130 -16.72 -23.11 12.78
C GLU A 130 -15.80 -22.46 11.76
N PHE A 131 -14.52 -22.85 11.71
CA PHE A 131 -13.56 -22.27 10.77
C PHE A 131 -13.99 -22.49 9.31
N LEU A 132 -14.33 -23.73 8.95
CA LEU A 132 -14.69 -24.11 7.59
C LEU A 132 -16.06 -23.53 7.18
N ALA A 133 -16.99 -23.35 8.11
CA ALA A 133 -18.33 -22.80 7.84
C ALA A 133 -18.34 -21.32 7.44
N ASN A 134 -17.23 -20.59 7.62
CA ASN A 134 -17.13 -19.19 7.22
C ASN A 134 -16.91 -18.98 5.71
N PHE A 135 -16.45 -20.03 5.01
CA PHE A 135 -16.26 -20.01 3.55
C PHE A 135 -17.60 -20.27 2.85
N ASP A 136 -17.82 -19.59 1.72
CA ASP A 136 -19.01 -19.81 0.89
C ASP A 136 -18.94 -21.15 0.16
N ASP A 137 -17.74 -21.52 -0.28
CA ASP A 137 -17.45 -22.79 -0.97
C ASP A 137 -16.05 -23.27 -0.59
N ILE A 138 -15.85 -24.60 -0.59
CA ILE A 138 -14.56 -25.23 -0.32
C ILE A 138 -14.27 -26.27 -1.40
N PHE A 139 -13.16 -26.10 -2.12
CA PHE A 139 -12.69 -27.05 -3.12
C PHE A 139 -11.41 -27.74 -2.63
N THR A 140 -11.45 -29.06 -2.53
CA THR A 140 -10.30 -29.88 -2.12
C THR A 140 -9.82 -30.76 -3.26
N SER A 141 -8.51 -31.04 -3.30
CA SER A 141 -7.95 -31.88 -4.35
C SER A 141 -8.53 -33.29 -4.38
N PHE A 142 -8.79 -33.88 -3.20
CA PHE A 142 -9.34 -35.24 -3.12
C PHE A 142 -10.76 -35.34 -3.66
N ALA A 143 -11.55 -34.26 -3.57
CA ALA A 143 -12.93 -34.25 -4.03
C ALA A 143 -13.01 -34.03 -5.54
N LEU A 144 -12.06 -33.27 -6.10
CA LEU A 144 -12.02 -32.93 -7.51
C LEU A 144 -11.20 -33.92 -8.36
N GLY A 145 -10.37 -34.78 -7.76
CA GLY A 145 -9.46 -35.66 -8.50
C GLY A 145 -8.35 -34.91 -9.26
N THR A 146 -8.15 -33.62 -8.95
CA THR A 146 -7.11 -32.75 -9.50
C THR A 146 -6.60 -31.83 -8.41
N ARG A 147 -5.50 -31.11 -8.63
CA ARG A 147 -4.86 -30.28 -7.61
C ARG A 147 -4.27 -29.02 -8.22
N MET A 148 -4.10 -27.98 -7.42
CA MET A 148 -3.24 -26.86 -7.80
C MET A 148 -1.79 -27.37 -7.99
N PRO A 149 -1.03 -26.92 -9.00
CA PRO A 149 -1.32 -25.83 -9.95
C PRO A 149 -1.97 -26.28 -11.29
N ARG A 150 -2.62 -27.46 -11.39
CA ARG A 150 -3.27 -27.86 -12.65
C ARG A 150 -4.42 -26.91 -12.99
N LEU A 151 -4.45 -26.41 -14.23
CA LEU A 151 -5.46 -25.44 -14.69
C LEU A 151 -6.91 -25.89 -14.44
N SER A 152 -7.16 -27.19 -14.58
CA SER A 152 -8.48 -27.80 -14.38
C SER A 152 -9.03 -27.62 -12.96
N PHE A 153 -8.17 -27.49 -11.95
CA PHE A 153 -8.60 -27.22 -10.58
C PHE A 153 -9.23 -25.82 -10.46
N TYR A 154 -8.55 -24.80 -11.00
CA TYR A 154 -9.02 -23.42 -10.97
C TYR A 154 -10.28 -23.23 -11.81
N GLN A 155 -10.34 -23.85 -13.00
CA GLN A 155 -11.53 -23.85 -13.85
C GLN A 155 -12.74 -24.44 -13.11
N HIS A 156 -12.58 -25.57 -12.43
CA HIS A 156 -13.66 -26.15 -11.61
C HIS A 156 -14.17 -25.19 -10.55
N ALA A 157 -13.27 -24.52 -9.81
CA ALA A 157 -13.65 -23.58 -8.78
C ALA A 157 -14.41 -22.37 -9.36
N LEU A 158 -13.93 -21.81 -10.48
CA LEU A 158 -14.58 -20.69 -11.17
C LEU A 158 -15.96 -21.08 -11.73
N ASP A 159 -16.05 -22.21 -12.43
CA ASP A 159 -17.29 -22.69 -13.05
C ASP A 159 -18.35 -23.02 -12.00
N SER A 160 -17.96 -23.75 -10.95
CA SER A 160 -18.87 -24.15 -9.86
C SER A 160 -19.43 -22.94 -9.10
N THR A 161 -18.61 -21.90 -8.92
CA THR A 161 -19.02 -20.68 -8.23
C THR A 161 -19.67 -19.64 -9.15
N LYS A 162 -19.63 -19.85 -10.47
CA LYS A 162 -20.02 -18.90 -11.52
C LYS A 162 -19.30 -17.57 -11.39
N THR A 163 -18.01 -17.63 -11.04
CA THR A 163 -17.18 -16.45 -10.81
C THR A 163 -16.58 -15.97 -12.12
N ASP A 164 -16.77 -14.68 -12.43
CA ASP A 164 -16.00 -13.99 -13.47
C ASP A 164 -14.54 -13.84 -13.00
N PRO A 165 -13.55 -14.43 -13.72
CA PRO A 165 -12.15 -14.34 -13.31
C PRO A 165 -11.64 -12.91 -13.15
N ALA A 166 -12.11 -11.97 -13.98
CA ALA A 166 -11.70 -10.56 -13.90
C ALA A 166 -12.16 -9.88 -12.60
N LYS A 167 -13.15 -10.46 -11.91
CA LYS A 167 -13.68 -10.01 -10.61
C LYS A 167 -13.23 -10.89 -9.45
N ALA A 168 -12.24 -11.76 -9.67
CA ALA A 168 -11.69 -12.64 -8.64
C ALA A 168 -10.27 -12.27 -8.24
N ILE A 169 -10.01 -12.31 -6.94
CA ILE A 169 -8.67 -12.30 -6.36
C ILE A 169 -8.29 -13.74 -6.01
N PHE A 170 -7.11 -14.19 -6.39
CA PHE A 170 -6.52 -15.44 -5.92
C PHE A 170 -5.35 -15.16 -4.98
N VAL A 171 -5.40 -15.70 -3.76
CA VAL A 171 -4.29 -15.65 -2.80
C VAL A 171 -3.64 -17.04 -2.73
N GLY A 172 -2.39 -17.13 -3.18
CA GLY A 172 -1.63 -18.38 -3.22
C GLY A 172 -0.38 -18.35 -2.35
N ARG A 173 0.04 -19.51 -1.87
CA ARG A 173 1.28 -19.67 -1.08
C ARG A 173 2.54 -19.48 -1.94
N ASP A 174 2.50 -19.96 -3.17
CA ASP A 174 3.65 -19.93 -4.08
C ASP A 174 3.31 -19.27 -5.42
N MET A 175 4.35 -18.86 -6.14
CA MET A 175 4.22 -18.16 -7.41
C MET A 175 3.62 -19.05 -8.50
N GLN A 176 3.78 -20.39 -8.43
CA GLN A 176 3.23 -21.28 -9.45
C GLN A 176 1.70 -21.25 -9.40
N ASN A 177 1.13 -21.33 -8.21
CA ASN A 177 -0.33 -21.22 -8.03
C ASN A 177 -0.86 -19.85 -8.46
N VAL A 178 -0.14 -18.77 -8.11
CA VAL A 178 -0.51 -17.40 -8.47
C VAL A 178 -0.47 -17.16 -9.98
N VAL A 179 0.56 -17.65 -10.66
CA VAL A 179 0.69 -17.52 -12.13
C VAL A 179 -0.43 -18.28 -12.84
N MET A 180 -0.80 -19.46 -12.36
CA MET A 180 -1.91 -20.24 -12.93
C MET A 180 -3.26 -19.56 -12.73
N ALA A 181 -3.46 -18.88 -11.61
CA ALA A 181 -4.67 -18.08 -11.43
C ALA A 181 -4.69 -16.86 -12.38
N ARG A 182 -3.55 -16.18 -12.55
CA ARG A 182 -3.41 -15.04 -13.46
C ARG A 182 -3.62 -15.42 -14.92
N SER A 183 -3.19 -16.62 -15.35
CA SER A 183 -3.39 -17.08 -16.72
C SER A 183 -4.87 -17.28 -17.09
N LEU A 184 -5.76 -17.35 -16.09
CA LEU A 184 -7.21 -17.37 -16.25
C LEU A 184 -7.87 -15.98 -16.14
N GLY A 185 -7.09 -14.92 -15.92
CA GLY A 185 -7.58 -13.55 -15.79
C GLY A 185 -7.86 -13.08 -14.36
N MET A 186 -7.52 -13.87 -13.34
CA MET A 186 -7.68 -13.46 -11.93
C MET A 186 -6.59 -12.49 -11.47
N HIS A 187 -6.92 -11.64 -10.50
CA HIS A 187 -5.92 -10.86 -9.78
C HIS A 187 -5.17 -11.73 -8.77
N GLY A 188 -3.90 -12.03 -9.05
CA GLY A 188 -3.09 -12.90 -8.19
C GLY A 188 -2.30 -12.13 -7.13
N ILE A 189 -2.44 -12.54 -5.87
CA ILE A 189 -1.66 -12.07 -4.71
C ILE A 189 -0.80 -13.23 -4.18
N LEU A 190 0.51 -13.05 -4.13
CA LEU A 190 1.42 -13.98 -3.45
C LEU A 190 1.37 -13.72 -1.94
N PHE A 191 1.13 -14.76 -1.16
CA PHE A 191 1.19 -14.68 0.29
C PHE A 191 2.63 -14.44 0.77
N GLY A 192 2.88 -13.27 1.37
CA GLY A 192 4.16 -12.94 1.99
C GLY A 192 4.18 -13.25 3.49
N SER A 193 3.27 -12.65 4.24
CA SER A 193 3.12 -12.86 5.68
C SER A 193 1.68 -12.60 6.14
N SER A 194 1.34 -13.09 7.34
CA SER A 194 0.03 -12.84 7.95
C SER A 194 -0.19 -11.36 8.32
N GLN A 195 0.88 -10.58 8.50
CA GLN A 195 0.79 -9.14 8.73
C GLN A 195 0.55 -8.35 7.44
N ALA A 196 1.09 -8.80 6.31
CA ALA A 196 0.99 -8.07 5.04
C ALA A 196 -0.30 -8.39 4.26
N LEU A 197 -0.83 -9.62 4.38
CA LEU A 197 -1.98 -10.06 3.59
C LEU A 197 -3.24 -9.21 3.83
N PRO A 198 -3.65 -8.86 5.07
CA PRO A 198 -4.86 -8.06 5.27
C PRO A 198 -4.78 -6.69 4.60
N ARG A 199 -3.63 -6.00 4.72
CA ARG A 199 -3.36 -4.74 4.01
C ARG A 199 -3.45 -4.90 2.49
N ASN A 200 -2.78 -5.90 1.92
CA ASN A 200 -2.79 -6.13 0.47
C ASN A 200 -4.22 -6.44 -0.04
N MET A 201 -5.00 -7.19 0.73
CA MET A 201 -6.40 -7.48 0.44
C MET A 201 -7.26 -6.22 0.48
N LEU A 202 -7.11 -5.36 1.50
CA LEU A 202 -7.83 -4.09 1.59
C LEU A 202 -7.50 -3.17 0.42
N ASN A 203 -6.22 -3.07 0.04
CA ASN A 203 -5.78 -2.25 -1.08
C ASN A 203 -6.34 -2.75 -2.43
N ALA A 204 -6.56 -4.07 -2.58
CA ALA A 204 -7.19 -4.63 -3.77
C ALA A 204 -8.72 -4.45 -3.78
N LEU A 205 -9.38 -4.54 -2.62
CA LEU A 205 -10.84 -4.57 -2.49
C LEU A 205 -11.49 -3.19 -2.35
N SER A 206 -10.75 -2.19 -1.86
CA SER A 206 -11.32 -0.90 -1.46
C SER A 206 -10.71 0.26 -2.24
N ASP A 207 -11.48 1.34 -2.40
CA ASP A 207 -10.97 2.55 -3.05
C ASP A 207 -9.95 3.25 -2.13
N PRO A 208 -8.70 3.50 -2.59
CA PRO A 208 -7.67 4.13 -1.76
C PRO A 208 -8.00 5.58 -1.39
N VAL A 209 -8.71 6.33 -2.24
CA VAL A 209 -9.10 7.72 -1.96
C VAL A 209 -10.11 7.75 -0.83
N ILE A 210 -11.14 6.89 -0.88
CA ILE A 210 -12.17 6.81 0.19
C ILE A 210 -11.50 6.48 1.53
N ARG A 211 -10.63 5.48 1.56
CA ARG A 211 -9.91 5.08 2.77
C ARG A 211 -8.98 6.18 3.30
N GLY A 212 -8.29 6.88 2.41
CA GLY A 212 -7.44 8.02 2.75
C GLY A 212 -8.25 9.16 3.36
N ASN A 213 -9.38 9.52 2.74
CA ASN A 213 -10.28 10.55 3.26
C ASN A 213 -10.85 10.15 4.63
N GLU A 214 -11.30 8.90 4.82
CA GLU A 214 -11.72 8.41 6.13
C GLU A 214 -10.61 8.50 7.19
N PHE A 215 -9.34 8.30 6.81
CA PHE A 215 -8.21 8.48 7.70
C PHE A 215 -8.03 9.96 8.07
N LEU A 216 -8.04 10.87 7.10
CA LEU A 216 -7.91 12.31 7.35
C LEU A 216 -9.02 12.80 8.28
N GLN A 217 -10.28 12.45 7.99
CA GLN A 217 -11.45 12.86 8.79
C GLN A 217 -11.40 12.33 10.23
N ARG A 218 -11.02 11.06 10.44
CA ARG A 218 -10.84 10.49 11.78
C ARG A 218 -9.76 11.20 12.60
N ASN A 219 -8.80 11.82 11.93
CA ASN A 219 -7.67 12.51 12.54
C ASN A 219 -7.75 14.04 12.39
N ALA A 220 -8.91 14.59 12.01
CA ALA A 220 -9.11 16.02 11.86
C ALA A 220 -8.65 16.78 13.11
N LYS A 221 -7.97 17.91 12.89
CA LYS A 221 -7.32 18.77 13.91
C LYS A 221 -6.21 18.08 14.72
N LYS A 222 -5.78 16.86 14.34
CA LYS A 222 -4.72 16.07 15.00
C LYS A 222 -3.61 15.65 14.03
N LEU A 223 -3.62 16.17 12.80
CA LEU A 223 -2.66 15.87 11.73
C LEU A 223 -1.33 16.61 11.91
N HIS A 224 -0.77 16.58 13.12
CA HIS A 224 0.45 17.32 13.44
C HIS A 224 1.70 16.55 13.09
N PRO A 225 2.73 17.22 12.54
CA PRO A 225 4.04 16.61 12.39
C PRO A 225 4.62 16.23 13.74
N PHE A 226 5.60 15.33 13.73
CA PHE A 226 6.25 14.83 14.93
C PHE A 226 7.73 14.51 14.67
N THR A 227 8.53 14.50 15.73
CA THR A 227 9.95 14.16 15.65
C THR A 227 10.18 12.66 15.52
N ASP A 228 11.39 12.26 15.16
CA ASP A 228 11.88 10.87 15.22
C ASP A 228 11.70 10.15 16.58
N CYS A 229 11.54 10.89 17.68
CA CYS A 229 11.23 10.34 19.00
C CYS A 229 9.74 10.42 19.38
N GLY A 230 8.85 10.72 18.43
CA GLY A 230 7.40 10.74 18.62
C GLY A 230 6.85 12.01 19.30
N THR A 231 7.66 13.06 19.44
CA THR A 231 7.21 14.33 20.01
C THR A 231 6.43 15.09 18.96
N SER A 232 5.15 15.36 19.20
CA SER A 232 4.30 16.16 18.29
C SER A 232 4.70 17.64 18.28
N LEU A 233 4.62 18.28 17.11
CA LEU A 233 4.88 19.69 16.88
C LEU A 233 3.57 20.41 16.56
N ARG A 234 3.27 21.46 17.33
CA ARG A 234 2.17 22.39 17.03
C ARG A 234 2.73 23.52 16.17
N GLU A 235 2.53 23.41 14.87
CA GLU A 235 3.14 24.26 13.85
C GLU A 235 2.11 24.62 12.76
N ASN A 236 2.41 25.66 11.98
CA ASN A 236 1.53 26.20 10.94
C ASN A 236 1.84 25.63 9.55
N TYR A 237 3.10 25.34 9.26
CA TYR A 237 3.59 25.07 7.91
C TYR A 237 2.97 23.81 7.28
N VAL A 238 3.06 22.66 7.94
CA VAL A 238 2.49 21.40 7.42
C VAL A 238 0.97 21.45 7.44
N GLN A 239 0.38 22.15 8.42
CA GLN A 239 -1.07 22.39 8.47
C GLN A 239 -1.55 23.17 7.24
N LEU A 240 -0.82 24.18 6.81
CA LEU A 240 -1.11 24.94 5.60
C LEU A 240 -0.86 24.10 4.33
N LEU A 241 0.14 23.21 4.31
CA LEU A 241 0.35 22.28 3.19
C LEU A 241 -0.83 21.28 3.06
N ILE A 242 -1.34 20.76 4.18
CA ILE A 242 -2.55 19.93 4.17
C ILE A 242 -3.73 20.73 3.62
N LEU A 243 -3.91 21.99 4.08
CA LEU A 243 -4.99 22.86 3.58
C LEU A 243 -4.87 23.14 2.09
N GLU A 244 -3.68 23.42 1.57
CA GLU A 244 -3.45 23.60 0.13
C GLU A 244 -3.85 22.36 -0.66
N THR A 245 -3.45 21.18 -0.18
CA THR A 245 -3.69 19.91 -0.86
C THR A 245 -5.15 19.47 -0.82
N THR A 246 -5.87 19.68 0.30
CA THR A 246 -7.23 19.18 0.47
C THR A 246 -8.31 20.24 0.24
N GLY A 247 -8.01 21.52 0.45
CA GLY A 247 -9.01 22.59 0.52
C GLY A 247 -9.92 22.53 1.75
N GLU A 248 -9.64 21.66 2.73
CA GLU A 248 -10.52 21.40 3.87
C GLU A 248 -9.99 22.01 5.17
N GLU A 249 -10.52 23.17 5.56
CA GLU A 249 -10.15 23.84 6.81
C GLU A 249 -10.47 23.00 8.06
N GLU A 250 -11.49 22.14 8.03
CA GLU A 250 -11.88 21.30 9.16
C GLU A 250 -10.78 20.30 9.57
N LEU A 251 -9.88 19.94 8.65
CA LEU A 251 -8.79 19.00 8.93
C LEU A 251 -7.64 19.60 9.75
N VAL A 252 -7.41 20.91 9.66
CA VAL A 252 -6.13 21.54 10.07
C VAL A 252 -6.27 22.49 11.25
N THR A 253 -5.20 22.70 12.01
CA THR A 253 -5.17 23.76 13.04
C THR A 253 -4.00 24.69 12.79
N TYR A 254 -4.26 25.95 12.46
CA TYR A 254 -3.23 26.98 12.31
C TYR A 254 -3.55 28.21 13.19
N LYS A 255 -2.55 29.05 13.43
CA LYS A 255 -2.66 30.29 14.21
C LYS A 255 -2.20 31.46 13.35
N GLN A 256 -3.16 32.30 12.96
CA GLN A 256 -2.88 33.57 12.30
C GLN A 256 -2.10 34.51 13.23
N PRO A 257 -1.18 35.33 12.69
CA PRO A 257 -0.54 36.38 13.45
C PRO A 257 -1.58 37.42 13.91
N ASP A 258 -1.26 38.14 14.99
CA ASP A 258 -2.00 39.35 15.33
C ASP A 258 -1.64 40.43 14.31
N TYR A 259 -2.44 40.58 13.25
CA TYR A 259 -2.18 41.50 12.14
C TYR A 259 -2.06 42.98 12.56
N ALA A 260 -2.47 43.33 13.78
CA ALA A 260 -2.21 44.66 14.34
C ALA A 260 -0.74 44.85 14.79
N LYS A 261 0.01 43.77 14.98
CA LYS A 261 1.38 43.76 15.53
C LYS A 261 2.40 43.15 14.57
N GLU A 262 2.01 42.09 13.88
CA GLU A 262 2.89 41.28 13.05
C GLU A 262 2.21 40.97 11.72
N ARG A 263 2.97 41.00 10.62
CA ARG A 263 2.43 40.73 9.28
C ARG A 263 2.87 39.37 8.72
N THR A 264 3.98 38.84 9.22
CA THR A 264 4.57 37.56 8.83
C THR A 264 4.13 36.43 9.77
N TRP A 265 4.27 35.20 9.32
CA TRP A 265 3.85 34.00 10.05
C TRP A 265 5.01 33.29 10.72
N ASN A 266 4.76 32.79 11.93
CA ASN A 266 5.68 31.87 12.59
C ASN A 266 5.38 30.43 12.18
N TYR A 267 6.44 29.66 11.90
CA TYR A 267 6.35 28.21 11.78
C TYR A 267 5.69 27.57 13.02
N TYR A 268 6.02 27.99 14.24
CA TYR A 268 5.49 27.38 15.48
C TYR A 268 4.22 28.08 15.97
N ILE A 269 3.20 27.30 16.32
CA ILE A 269 2.01 27.78 17.06
C ILE A 269 2.35 27.89 18.56
N GLU A 270 3.11 26.92 19.06
CA GLU A 270 3.55 26.78 20.45
C GLU A 270 5.04 26.46 20.49
N GLN A 271 5.71 26.87 21.58
CA GLN A 271 7.13 26.60 21.78
C GLN A 271 7.41 25.08 21.73
N PRO A 272 8.25 24.59 20.80
CA PRO A 272 8.59 23.18 20.72
C PRO A 272 9.35 22.71 21.96
N THR A 273 9.07 21.51 22.45
CA THR A 273 9.67 20.99 23.70
C THR A 273 11.13 20.57 23.57
N PHE A 274 11.61 20.36 22.34
CA PHE A 274 12.98 19.90 22.06
C PHE A 274 13.96 21.05 21.79
N THR A 275 13.51 22.31 21.79
CA THR A 275 14.40 23.48 21.71
C THR A 275 13.91 24.62 22.58
N LYS A 276 14.84 25.37 23.17
CA LYS A 276 14.53 26.62 23.91
C LYS A 276 14.61 27.86 23.02
N MET A 277 14.90 27.68 21.73
CA MET A 277 14.94 28.79 20.77
C MET A 277 13.53 29.32 20.55
N ASN A 278 13.36 30.64 20.55
CA ASN A 278 12.16 31.30 20.05
C ASN A 278 12.46 31.79 18.61
N PRO A 279 12.24 30.97 17.58
CA PRO A 279 12.60 31.33 16.22
C PRO A 279 11.68 32.47 15.70
N PRO A 280 12.22 33.36 14.86
CA PRO A 280 11.44 34.43 14.26
C PRO A 280 10.41 33.85 13.28
N ASN A 281 9.52 34.72 12.81
CA ASN A 281 8.66 34.43 11.67
C ASN A 281 9.50 34.10 10.43
N ASP A 282 9.03 33.18 9.60
CA ASP A 282 9.77 32.66 8.45
C ASP A 282 9.02 32.88 7.13
N LEU A 283 9.79 32.97 6.06
CA LEU A 283 9.28 33.27 4.72
C LEU A 283 8.50 32.11 4.10
N ASP A 284 8.83 30.87 4.46
CA ASP A 284 8.19 29.67 3.91
C ASP A 284 6.73 29.57 4.39
N THR A 285 6.52 29.68 5.70
CA THR A 285 5.18 29.68 6.31
C THR A 285 4.39 30.91 5.90
N THR A 286 5.04 32.07 5.84
CA THR A 286 4.42 33.33 5.43
C THR A 286 3.90 33.26 3.99
N SER A 287 4.75 32.85 3.04
CA SER A 287 4.38 32.77 1.62
C SER A 287 3.25 31.75 1.40
N LEU A 288 3.28 30.63 2.10
CA LEU A 288 2.23 29.63 2.03
C LEU A 288 0.90 30.15 2.58
N ALA A 289 0.92 30.83 3.73
CA ALA A 289 -0.29 31.40 4.33
C ALA A 289 -0.95 32.46 3.43
N ILE A 290 -0.15 33.35 2.84
CA ILE A 290 -0.65 34.38 1.92
C ILE A 290 -1.31 33.73 0.69
N GLN A 291 -0.76 32.64 0.17
CA GLN A 291 -1.35 31.97 -1.00
C GLN A 291 -2.71 31.33 -0.71
N LEU A 292 -3.00 30.98 0.55
CA LEU A 292 -4.17 30.19 0.91
C LEU A 292 -5.27 31.00 1.60
N LEU A 293 -4.87 32.01 2.39
CA LEU A 293 -5.77 32.73 3.26
C LEU A 293 -6.02 34.15 2.75
N PRO A 294 -7.21 34.72 3.02
CA PRO A 294 -7.52 36.10 2.65
C PRO A 294 -6.48 37.09 3.20
N HIS A 295 -6.09 38.06 2.38
CA HIS A 295 -5.08 39.07 2.70
C HIS A 295 -5.36 40.38 1.94
N GLU A 296 -4.72 41.47 2.38
CA GLU A 296 -4.73 42.75 1.66
C GLU A 296 -3.51 42.86 0.74
N ASP A 297 -3.71 43.18 -0.53
CA ASP A 297 -2.63 43.28 -1.54
C ASP A 297 -1.50 44.22 -1.12
N ALA A 298 -1.84 45.37 -0.51
CA ALA A 298 -0.84 46.35 -0.06
C ALA A 298 0.09 45.77 1.02
N MET A 299 -0.45 44.93 1.92
CA MET A 299 0.35 44.23 2.92
C MET A 299 1.28 43.22 2.26
N VAL A 300 0.77 42.44 1.30
CA VAL A 300 1.56 41.43 0.57
C VAL A 300 2.70 42.07 -0.21
N HIS A 301 2.46 43.16 -0.94
CA HIS A 301 3.50 43.87 -1.67
C HIS A 301 4.61 44.37 -0.74
N SER A 302 4.26 44.96 0.41
CA SER A 302 5.24 45.37 1.42
C SER A 302 6.06 44.19 1.94
N MET A 303 5.45 43.02 2.13
CA MET A 303 6.15 41.82 2.59
C MET A 303 7.08 41.27 1.50
N LEU A 304 6.66 41.31 0.24
CA LEU A 304 7.51 40.92 -0.90
C LEU A 304 8.73 41.84 -1.02
N ASP A 305 8.57 43.15 -0.82
CA ASP A 305 9.69 44.10 -0.81
C ASP A 305 10.73 43.74 0.26
N GLU A 306 10.29 43.37 1.47
CA GLU A 306 11.17 42.87 2.54
C GLU A 306 11.82 41.52 2.17
N MET A 307 11.07 40.61 1.54
CA MET A 307 11.60 39.32 1.10
C MET A 307 12.76 39.46 0.09
N LEU A 308 12.76 40.53 -0.72
CA LEU A 308 13.84 40.82 -1.66
C LEU A 308 15.19 41.15 -0.98
N GLU A 309 15.20 41.47 0.31
CA GLU A 309 16.44 41.66 1.07
C GLU A 309 17.19 40.34 1.33
N TYR A 310 16.51 39.19 1.20
CA TYR A 310 17.04 37.85 1.46
C TYR A 310 17.48 37.10 0.20
N LEU A 311 17.65 37.80 -0.93
CA LEU A 311 18.08 37.20 -2.18
C LEU A 311 19.51 36.66 -2.10
N SER A 312 19.70 35.43 -2.57
CA SER A 312 21.02 34.91 -2.89
C SER A 312 21.43 35.35 -4.29
N PRO A 313 22.70 35.69 -4.54
CA PRO A 313 23.20 35.87 -5.91
C PRO A 313 23.16 34.56 -6.72
N ASP A 314 23.01 33.41 -6.04
CA ASP A 314 22.93 32.10 -6.67
C ASP A 314 21.52 31.87 -7.24
N GLY A 315 21.44 31.76 -8.56
CA GLY A 315 20.16 31.57 -9.25
C GLY A 315 19.61 30.15 -9.15
N LEU A 316 18.30 30.02 -8.86
CA LEU A 316 17.56 28.76 -8.77
C LEU A 316 17.76 27.84 -9.99
N ILE A 317 17.85 28.44 -11.19
CA ILE A 317 18.00 27.70 -12.46
C ILE A 317 19.28 26.86 -12.49
N GLN A 318 20.37 27.31 -11.86
CA GLN A 318 21.64 26.58 -11.86
C GLN A 318 21.53 25.29 -11.05
N VAL A 319 20.75 25.32 -9.96
CA VAL A 319 20.47 24.14 -9.15
C VAL A 319 19.73 23.08 -9.95
N LEU A 320 18.69 23.47 -10.71
CA LEU A 320 17.94 22.57 -11.57
C LEU A 320 18.78 22.06 -12.77
N LEU A 321 19.52 22.97 -13.42
CA LEU A 321 20.32 22.70 -14.61
C LEU A 321 21.45 21.71 -14.34
N HIS A 322 22.15 21.88 -13.21
CA HIS A 322 23.31 21.08 -12.85
C HIS A 322 23.01 19.99 -11.83
N ARG A 323 21.73 19.73 -11.52
CA ARG A 323 21.30 18.67 -10.60
C ARG A 323 21.87 18.82 -9.18
N ALA A 324 22.13 20.05 -8.74
CA ALA A 324 22.72 20.31 -7.43
C ALA A 324 21.77 19.97 -6.26
N TYR A 325 20.49 19.67 -6.57
CA TYR A 325 19.47 19.24 -5.61
C TYR A 325 19.46 17.72 -5.33
N VAL A 326 20.23 16.90 -6.07
CA VAL A 326 20.07 15.43 -6.07
C VAL A 326 20.26 14.80 -4.69
N ASP A 327 21.19 15.33 -3.89
CA ASP A 327 21.50 14.86 -2.54
C ASP A 327 20.71 15.62 -1.45
N GLY A 328 19.74 16.44 -1.86
CA GLY A 328 18.96 17.30 -0.97
C GLY A 328 19.77 18.49 -0.45
N THR A 329 19.34 19.00 0.70
CA THR A 329 19.89 20.17 1.39
C THR A 329 20.12 19.84 2.87
N TYR A 330 20.64 20.83 3.61
CA TYR A 330 20.81 20.73 5.06
C TYR A 330 19.50 20.39 5.80
N TYR A 331 18.36 20.86 5.28
CA TYR A 331 17.04 20.63 5.88
C TYR A 331 16.27 19.52 5.15
N TYR A 332 16.18 19.58 3.83
CA TYR A 332 15.37 18.66 3.02
C TYR A 332 16.24 17.56 2.42
N GLN A 333 16.09 16.32 2.86
CA GLN A 333 17.05 15.25 2.54
C GLN A 333 16.85 14.60 1.16
N THR A 334 15.83 15.01 0.39
CA THR A 334 15.49 14.39 -0.89
C THR A 334 15.38 15.44 -2.00
N ALA A 335 15.75 15.03 -3.20
CA ALA A 335 15.63 15.82 -4.43
C ALA A 335 14.18 16.26 -4.71
N GLU A 336 13.24 15.42 -4.30
CA GLU A 336 11.82 15.58 -4.58
C GLU A 336 11.24 16.85 -3.97
N TRP A 337 11.74 17.32 -2.81
CA TRP A 337 11.34 18.61 -2.25
C TRP A 337 11.67 19.78 -3.17
N PHE A 338 12.88 19.81 -3.72
CA PHE A 338 13.28 20.86 -4.64
C PHE A 338 12.40 20.85 -5.91
N LEU A 339 12.24 19.69 -6.53
CA LEU A 339 11.42 19.54 -7.74
C LEU A 339 9.94 19.87 -7.49
N PHE A 340 9.42 19.50 -6.32
CA PHE A 340 8.07 19.82 -5.89
C PHE A 340 7.87 21.34 -5.76
N TYR A 341 8.80 22.06 -5.15
CA TYR A 341 8.71 23.52 -5.03
C TYR A 341 8.90 24.26 -6.35
N VAL A 342 9.80 23.81 -7.23
CA VAL A 342 9.91 24.37 -8.60
C VAL A 342 8.60 24.15 -9.37
N CYS A 343 8.00 22.96 -9.26
CA CYS A 343 6.68 22.69 -9.85
C CYS A 343 5.60 23.63 -9.30
N ARG A 344 5.56 23.85 -7.98
CA ARG A 344 4.64 24.80 -7.34
C ARG A 344 4.82 26.23 -7.85
N LEU A 345 6.06 26.69 -8.02
CA LEU A 345 6.36 27.98 -8.64
C LEU A 345 5.78 28.06 -10.06
N LEU A 346 6.00 27.05 -10.89
CA LEU A 346 5.50 27.04 -12.27
C LEU A 346 3.98 26.96 -12.36
N LYS A 347 3.30 26.27 -11.44
CA LYS A 347 1.84 26.23 -11.38
C LYS A 347 1.21 27.59 -11.05
N ARG A 348 1.96 28.52 -10.47
CA ARG A 348 1.46 29.82 -9.98
C ARG A 348 1.97 31.01 -10.79
N THR A 349 3.12 30.87 -11.45
CA THR A 349 3.70 31.95 -12.25
C THR A 349 2.84 32.25 -13.48
N CYS A 350 2.76 33.53 -13.85
CA CYS A 350 2.25 33.98 -15.14
C CYS A 350 3.38 34.52 -16.05
N ASP A 351 4.63 34.32 -15.64
CA ASP A 351 5.83 34.78 -16.36
C ASP A 351 6.22 33.75 -17.44
N PRO A 352 6.09 34.09 -18.74
CA PRO A 352 6.41 33.18 -19.84
C PRO A 352 7.89 32.80 -19.88
N ASP A 353 8.80 33.70 -19.47
CA ASP A 353 10.24 33.45 -19.52
C ASP A 353 10.63 32.40 -18.45
N LEU A 354 10.00 32.45 -17.27
CA LEU A 354 10.17 31.42 -16.26
C LEU A 354 9.60 30.08 -16.73
N GLU A 355 8.43 30.09 -17.34
CA GLU A 355 7.81 28.88 -17.88
C GLU A 355 8.68 28.22 -18.95
N GLU A 356 9.17 28.99 -19.93
CA GLU A 356 10.04 28.50 -21.01
C GLU A 356 11.36 27.93 -20.46
N ARG A 357 11.99 28.63 -19.51
CA ARG A 357 13.31 28.25 -18.97
C ARG A 357 13.28 27.01 -18.10
N PHE A 358 12.19 26.77 -17.36
CA PHE A 358 12.14 25.72 -16.36
C PHE A 358 11.33 24.49 -16.78
N SER A 359 10.25 24.63 -17.56
CA SER A 359 9.29 23.53 -17.76
C SER A 359 9.89 22.32 -18.46
N SER A 360 10.62 22.54 -19.56
CA SER A 360 11.29 21.47 -20.31
C SER A 360 12.34 20.75 -19.45
N LEU A 361 13.11 21.52 -18.68
CA LEU A 361 14.15 21.03 -17.82
C LEU A 361 13.58 20.26 -16.61
N LEU A 362 12.54 20.79 -15.96
CA LEU A 362 11.85 20.12 -14.85
C LEU A 362 11.27 18.78 -15.30
N LYS A 363 10.70 18.72 -16.51
CA LYS A 363 10.19 17.48 -17.11
C LYS A 363 11.29 16.43 -17.26
N GLU A 364 12.43 16.80 -17.82
CA GLU A 364 13.60 15.90 -17.93
C GLU A 364 14.05 15.43 -16.53
N ARG A 365 14.18 16.38 -15.59
CA ARG A 365 14.67 16.11 -14.24
C ARG A 365 13.77 15.20 -13.43
N ILE A 366 12.45 15.30 -13.57
CA ILE A 366 11.54 14.41 -12.85
C ILE A 366 11.52 13.00 -13.46
N GLN A 367 11.69 12.88 -14.78
CA GLN A 367 11.79 11.58 -15.46
C GLN A 367 12.99 10.77 -14.97
N GLU A 368 14.14 11.41 -14.71
CA GLU A 368 15.32 10.77 -14.12
C GLU A 368 15.07 10.15 -12.73
N ARG A 369 14.02 10.61 -12.03
CA ARG A 369 13.69 10.15 -10.67
C ARG A 369 12.72 8.97 -10.66
N ILE A 370 12.02 8.70 -11.76
CA ILE A 370 11.00 7.65 -11.83
C ILE A 370 11.57 6.30 -11.40
N GLY A 371 10.87 5.62 -10.50
CA GLY A 371 11.24 4.28 -10.04
C GLY A 371 12.38 4.24 -9.01
N LEU A 372 12.99 5.37 -8.65
CA LEU A 372 13.95 5.42 -7.54
C LEU A 372 13.26 5.15 -6.19
N PRO A 373 13.97 4.59 -5.18
CA PRO A 373 13.42 4.38 -3.84
C PRO A 373 12.91 5.68 -3.19
N GLY A 374 11.91 5.56 -2.33
CA GLY A 374 11.33 6.68 -1.60
C GLY A 374 10.24 6.20 -0.64
N ASP A 375 9.98 6.97 0.41
CA ASP A 375 8.79 6.79 1.23
C ASP A 375 7.53 7.30 0.49
N SER A 376 6.36 7.15 1.10
CA SER A 376 5.08 7.54 0.49
C SER A 376 5.04 9.03 0.09
N LEU A 377 5.71 9.91 0.86
CA LEU A 377 5.75 11.33 0.59
C LEU A 377 6.64 11.64 -0.61
N VAL A 378 7.82 11.02 -0.69
CA VAL A 378 8.73 11.12 -1.84
C VAL A 378 8.02 10.66 -3.11
N LEU A 379 7.31 9.53 -3.07
CA LEU A 379 6.54 9.04 -4.21
C LEU A 379 5.39 10.01 -4.56
N GLY A 380 4.66 10.52 -3.57
CA GLY A 380 3.59 11.50 -3.76
C GLY A 380 4.09 12.80 -4.41
N MET A 381 5.18 13.37 -3.91
CA MET A 381 5.80 14.57 -4.51
C MET A 381 6.23 14.31 -5.95
N ARG A 382 6.90 13.17 -6.19
CA ARG A 382 7.37 12.81 -7.53
C ARG A 382 6.20 12.65 -8.51
N LEU A 383 5.14 11.96 -8.10
CA LEU A 383 3.92 11.78 -8.91
C LEU A 383 3.23 13.12 -9.19
N SER A 384 3.13 14.01 -8.20
CA SER A 384 2.55 15.34 -8.37
C SER A 384 3.30 16.17 -9.41
N VAL A 385 4.64 16.13 -9.39
CA VAL A 385 5.47 16.81 -10.40
C VAL A 385 5.33 16.13 -11.77
N CYS A 386 5.34 14.80 -11.83
CA CYS A 386 5.10 14.06 -13.08
C CYS A 386 3.77 14.47 -13.73
N TYR A 387 2.67 14.53 -12.97
CA TYR A 387 1.36 14.93 -13.50
C TYR A 387 1.33 16.37 -13.98
N ALA A 388 1.94 17.30 -13.24
CA ALA A 388 2.05 18.68 -13.66
C ALA A 388 2.81 18.83 -14.99
N MET A 389 3.79 17.98 -15.25
CA MET A 389 4.64 18.01 -16.46
C MET A 389 4.14 17.10 -17.59
N GLY A 390 2.98 16.44 -17.44
CA GLY A 390 2.44 15.49 -18.41
C GLY A 390 3.39 14.30 -18.64
N VAL A 391 3.85 13.68 -17.56
CA VAL A 391 4.72 12.49 -17.55
C VAL A 391 4.01 11.34 -16.85
N ASP A 392 3.92 10.20 -17.54
CA ASP A 392 3.36 8.98 -16.94
C ASP A 392 4.36 8.32 -15.99
N ASN A 393 3.86 7.90 -14.82
CA ASN A 393 4.66 7.20 -13.83
C ASN A 393 3.85 6.08 -13.14
N TYR A 394 3.57 5.02 -13.91
CA TYR A 394 2.83 3.85 -13.44
C TYR A 394 3.55 3.10 -12.30
N GLN A 395 4.89 3.08 -12.33
CA GLN A 395 5.70 2.34 -11.36
C GLN A 395 5.56 2.91 -9.95
N ASP A 396 5.71 4.23 -9.79
CA ASP A 396 5.57 4.85 -8.47
C ASP A 396 4.11 4.91 -8.03
N MET A 397 3.15 4.98 -8.96
CA MET A 397 1.71 4.88 -8.63
C MET A 397 1.34 3.50 -8.07
N GLU A 398 1.82 2.41 -8.68
CA GLU A 398 1.62 1.04 -8.16
C GLU A 398 2.24 0.89 -6.77
N ARG A 399 3.46 1.41 -6.57
CA ARG A 399 4.13 1.39 -5.26
C ARG A 399 3.36 2.19 -4.21
N LEU A 400 2.99 3.44 -4.53
CA LEU A 400 2.27 4.31 -3.60
C LEU A 400 0.95 3.69 -3.18
N THR A 401 0.13 3.22 -4.11
CA THR A 401 -1.16 2.57 -3.79
C THR A 401 -0.97 1.27 -3.00
N GLY A 402 0.11 0.52 -3.25
CA GLY A 402 0.50 -0.65 -2.47
C GLY A 402 0.95 -0.34 -1.03
N MET A 403 1.39 0.89 -0.75
CA MET A 403 1.88 1.33 0.58
C MET A 403 0.77 1.78 1.54
N GLN A 404 -0.49 1.91 1.10
CA GLN A 404 -1.59 2.34 1.98
C GLN A 404 -1.78 1.35 3.15
N CYS A 405 -1.84 1.87 4.38
CA CYS A 405 -1.98 1.11 5.61
C CYS A 405 -3.43 0.68 5.87
N GLU A 406 -3.64 -0.31 6.75
CA GLU A 406 -4.97 -0.86 7.04
C GLU A 406 -5.97 0.18 7.57
N ASP A 407 -5.48 1.18 8.30
CA ASP A 407 -6.28 2.29 8.81
C ASP A 407 -6.58 3.37 7.75
N GLY A 408 -6.17 3.16 6.50
CA GLY A 408 -6.48 4.02 5.34
C GLY A 408 -5.46 5.14 5.07
N GLY A 409 -4.59 5.47 6.03
CA GLY A 409 -3.52 6.43 5.81
C GLY A 409 -2.30 5.80 5.14
N TRP A 410 -1.28 6.61 4.87
CA TRP A 410 0.05 6.14 4.48
C TRP A 410 1.00 6.23 5.67
N GLU A 411 2.10 5.48 5.67
CA GLU A 411 3.14 5.64 6.69
C GLU A 411 3.69 7.08 6.71
N PRO A 412 4.17 7.57 7.87
CA PRO A 412 4.73 8.91 7.99
C PRO A 412 5.85 9.15 6.98
N GLY A 413 5.72 10.22 6.21
CA GLY A 413 6.74 10.69 5.28
C GLY A 413 7.76 11.56 5.98
N TYR A 414 9.02 11.49 5.54
CA TYR A 414 10.09 12.32 6.07
C TYR A 414 10.05 13.72 5.46
N LEU A 415 9.71 14.72 6.27
CA LEU A 415 9.59 16.10 5.83
C LEU A 415 10.97 16.77 5.71
N TYR A 416 11.62 17.04 6.84
CA TYR A 416 12.91 17.73 6.91
C TYR A 416 13.61 17.48 8.25
N SER A 417 14.88 17.85 8.31
CA SER A 417 15.69 17.90 9.51
C SER A 417 15.58 19.25 10.19
N VAL A 418 15.76 19.26 11.51
CA VAL A 418 16.18 20.43 12.30
C VAL A 418 17.58 20.12 12.84
N PRO A 419 18.64 20.34 12.03
CA PRO A 419 19.97 19.78 12.32
C PRO A 419 20.61 20.32 13.60
N ILE A 420 20.35 21.59 13.95
CA ILE A 420 20.90 22.23 15.15
C ILE A 420 20.53 21.49 16.45
N VAL A 421 19.40 20.78 16.46
CA VAL A 421 18.96 19.93 17.58
C VAL A 421 18.97 18.44 17.23
N GLY A 422 19.49 18.08 16.05
CA GLY A 422 19.61 16.70 15.60
C GLY A 422 18.27 15.98 15.44
N LYS A 423 17.19 16.70 15.10
CA LYS A 423 15.85 16.12 14.96
C LYS A 423 15.45 15.94 13.50
N LYS A 424 14.68 14.89 13.24
CA LYS A 424 14.00 14.64 11.96
C LYS A 424 12.50 14.79 12.17
N ILE A 425 11.83 15.45 11.25
CA ILE A 425 10.40 15.74 11.33
C ILE A 425 9.66 14.88 10.30
N PHE A 426 8.62 14.20 10.76
CA PHE A 426 7.77 13.34 9.96
C PHE A 426 6.33 13.82 10.04
N ASP A 427 5.55 13.51 9.02
CA ASP A 427 4.12 13.73 9.07
C ASP A 427 3.35 12.67 8.30
N ARG A 428 2.17 12.35 8.83
CA ARG A 428 1.27 11.35 8.26
C ARG A 428 0.07 11.98 7.55
N GLY A 429 -0.34 13.17 7.96
CA GLY A 429 -1.49 13.89 7.41
C GLY A 429 -1.24 14.36 5.98
N PHE A 430 -0.25 15.21 5.78
CA PHE A 430 0.22 15.71 4.50
C PHE A 430 0.64 14.57 3.57
N THR A 431 1.35 13.56 4.09
CA THR A 431 1.71 12.38 3.29
C THR A 431 0.47 11.67 2.74
N THR A 432 -0.58 11.52 3.56
CA THR A 432 -1.85 10.92 3.13
C THR A 432 -2.62 11.84 2.18
N ALA A 433 -2.69 13.14 2.48
CA ALA A 433 -3.36 14.14 1.65
C ALA A 433 -2.76 14.19 0.25
N LEU A 434 -1.43 14.24 0.15
CA LEU A 434 -0.72 14.26 -1.13
C LEU A 434 -0.90 12.94 -1.89
N ALA A 435 -0.90 11.80 -1.19
CA ALA A 435 -1.18 10.51 -1.81
C ALA A 435 -2.59 10.45 -2.42
N ILE A 436 -3.60 10.97 -1.71
CA ILE A 436 -4.96 11.08 -2.23
C ILE A 436 -4.99 11.96 -3.49
N GLN A 437 -4.42 13.17 -3.40
CA GLN A 437 -4.40 14.13 -4.49
C GLN A 437 -3.84 13.51 -5.77
N VAL A 438 -2.67 12.85 -5.72
CA VAL A 438 -2.06 12.27 -6.92
C VAL A 438 -2.84 11.08 -7.47
N ILE A 439 -3.53 10.30 -6.62
CA ILE A 439 -4.41 9.21 -7.08
C ILE A 439 -5.63 9.79 -7.79
N GLU A 440 -6.20 10.88 -7.29
CA GLU A 440 -7.32 11.57 -7.92
C GLU A 440 -6.91 12.21 -9.24
N GLU A 441 -5.79 12.95 -9.28
CA GLU A 441 -5.24 13.55 -10.52
C GLU A 441 -5.02 12.49 -11.61
N SER A 442 -4.49 11.33 -11.23
CA SER A 442 -4.31 10.18 -12.13
C SER A 442 -5.61 9.75 -12.83
N ARG A 443 -6.71 9.66 -12.06
CA ARG A 443 -8.03 9.25 -12.56
C ARG A 443 -8.59 10.28 -13.55
N HIS A 444 -8.43 11.57 -13.27
CA HIS A 444 -8.89 12.64 -14.16
C HIS A 444 -8.13 12.64 -15.49
N ASN A 445 -6.81 12.42 -15.47
CA ASN A 445 -6.00 12.34 -16.69
C ASN A 445 -6.34 11.12 -17.56
N HIS A 446 -6.61 9.96 -16.96
CA HIS A 446 -7.04 8.78 -17.74
C HIS A 446 -8.38 9.03 -18.44
N ASN A 447 -9.36 9.59 -17.72
CA ASN A 447 -10.68 9.90 -18.31
C ASN A 447 -10.57 10.92 -19.45
N SER A 448 -9.74 11.96 -19.30
CA SER A 448 -9.58 12.98 -20.36
C SER A 448 -8.89 12.42 -21.62
N MET A 449 -7.94 11.49 -21.46
CA MET A 449 -7.31 10.79 -22.57
C MET A 449 -8.28 9.83 -23.28
N ASP A 450 -9.10 9.08 -22.54
CA ASP A 450 -10.11 8.19 -23.12
C ASP A 450 -11.15 8.97 -23.91
N GLU A 451 -11.65 10.10 -23.37
CA GLU A 451 -12.57 10.97 -24.10
C GLU A 451 -11.94 11.62 -25.35
N LYS A 452 -10.62 11.87 -25.33
CA LYS A 452 -9.90 12.38 -26.49
C LYS A 452 -9.74 11.29 -27.57
N MET A 453 -9.36 10.06 -27.19
CA MET A 453 -9.29 8.95 -28.14
C MET A 453 -10.64 8.59 -28.76
N ILE A 454 -11.74 8.69 -27.99
CA ILE A 454 -13.09 8.47 -28.52
C ILE A 454 -13.46 9.57 -29.53
N ARG A 455 -13.09 10.83 -29.27
CA ARG A 455 -13.28 11.94 -30.22
C ARG A 455 -12.45 11.74 -31.49
N ASP A 456 -11.17 11.45 -31.35
CA ASP A 456 -10.23 11.26 -32.45
C ASP A 456 -10.50 9.98 -33.28
N SER A 457 -11.37 9.07 -32.82
CA SER A 457 -11.81 7.87 -33.57
C SER A 457 -13.18 8.02 -34.22
N LEU A 458 -13.89 9.11 -33.93
CA LEU A 458 -15.17 9.49 -34.54
C LEU A 458 -15.02 10.57 -35.64
N ASP A 459 -13.85 11.22 -35.72
CA ASP A 459 -13.40 12.08 -36.81
C ASP A 459 -12.51 11.29 -37.80
#